data_AF-A0A1Z1WQF1-F1
#
_entry.id   AF-A0A1Z1WQF1-F1
#
_cell.length_a   1.000
_cell.length_b   1.000
_cell.length_c   1.000
_cell.angle_alpha   90.00
_cell.angle_beta   90.00
_cell.angle_gamma   90.00
#
_symmetry.space_group_name_H-M   'P 1'
#
loop_
_entity.id
_entity.type
_entity.pdbx_description
1 polymer ?
#
loop_
_entity_poly.entity_id
_entity_poly.type
_entity_poly.pdbx_seq_one_letter_code
_entity_poly.pdbx_strand_id
1 'polypeptide(L)'
;MLLLGATAPGIATGSQASGAAVAAPEAPPARGGSPQSTVDRVADFYGTYIDVLFDSGQGRLSHALRNHYLTPELRHSLARWEATHQKDGVLRATGVPTAWKVVYNDSGMGHCWSRVTLTWKVAENHVRHTHLMIQSDIATRLISGLKVEK
;
A
#
# COMPACT_ATOMS: atom_id res chain seq x y z
N MET A 1 -52.10 58.15 35.06
CA MET A 1 -50.95 58.91 35.59
C MET A 1 -50.08 57.92 36.38
N LEU A 2 -48.76 58.02 36.22
CA LEU A 2 -47.65 57.25 36.83
C LEU A 2 -47.18 55.92 36.16
N LEU A 3 -46.15 56.12 35.32
CA LEU A 3 -44.90 55.38 35.06
C LEU A 3 -44.74 53.91 35.49
N LEU A 4 -44.44 53.04 34.51
CA LEU A 4 -43.66 51.81 34.71
C LEU A 4 -42.26 51.97 34.07
N GLY A 5 -41.21 51.80 34.89
CA GLY A 5 -39.81 51.90 34.49
C GLY A 5 -39.30 50.64 33.79
N ALA A 6 -38.50 50.83 32.75
CA ALA A 6 -37.83 49.77 32.00
C ALA A 6 -36.52 49.36 32.69
N THR A 7 -36.26 48.05 32.79
CA THR A 7 -34.94 47.50 33.14
C THR A 7 -34.56 46.45 32.08
N ALA A 8 -33.41 46.65 31.45
CA ALA A 8 -32.83 45.73 30.47
C ALA A 8 -31.63 45.00 31.12
N PRO A 9 -31.51 43.66 31.02
CA PRO A 9 -30.28 42.98 31.39
C PRO A 9 -29.30 42.96 30.21
N GLY A 10 -28.14 43.61 30.40
CA GLY A 10 -26.96 43.42 29.53
C GLY A 10 -26.20 42.17 29.95
N ILE A 11 -26.06 41.20 29.05
CA ILE A 11 -25.26 39.99 29.28
C ILE A 11 -23.83 40.28 28.80
N ALA A 12 -22.89 40.30 29.75
CA ALA A 12 -21.46 40.37 29.46
C ALA A 12 -20.97 39.02 28.92
N THR A 13 -20.39 39.04 27.71
CA THR A 13 -19.70 37.90 27.11
C THR A 13 -18.37 37.65 27.81
N GLY A 14 -18.29 36.55 28.58
CA GLY A 14 -17.05 36.07 29.17
C GLY A 14 -16.06 35.59 28.10
N SER A 15 -14.85 36.15 28.14
CA SER A 15 -13.70 35.77 27.33
C SER A 15 -13.19 34.38 27.76
N GLN A 16 -13.36 33.37 26.91
CA GLN A 16 -12.72 32.07 27.11
C GLN A 16 -11.24 32.19 26.73
N ALA A 17 -10.37 32.08 27.74
CA ALA A 17 -8.94 31.98 27.54
C ALA A 17 -8.63 30.71 26.74
N SER A 18 -8.14 30.87 25.52
CA SER A 18 -7.56 29.80 24.72
C SER A 18 -6.29 29.28 25.39
N GLY A 19 -6.42 28.21 26.17
CA GLY A 19 -5.27 27.41 26.57
C GLY A 19 -4.63 26.82 25.31
N ALA A 20 -3.40 27.21 24.99
CA ALA A 20 -2.64 26.61 23.91
C ALA A 20 -2.47 25.12 24.20
N ALA A 21 -3.15 24.26 23.43
CA ALA A 21 -2.94 22.83 23.48
C ALA A 21 -1.48 22.53 23.10
N VAL A 22 -0.70 22.02 24.04
CA VAL A 22 0.64 21.52 23.75
C VAL A 22 0.46 20.28 22.88
N ALA A 23 0.92 20.34 21.63
CA ALA A 23 0.87 19.21 20.72
C ALA A 23 1.62 18.02 21.34
N ALA A 24 0.95 16.88 21.49
CA ALA A 24 1.59 15.65 21.91
C ALA A 24 2.68 15.28 20.88
N PRO A 25 3.81 14.69 21.31
CA PRO A 25 4.84 14.24 20.39
C PRO A 25 4.23 13.24 19.39
N GLU A 26 4.47 13.49 18.10
CA GLU A 26 4.06 12.58 17.04
C GLU A 26 4.73 11.22 17.29
N ALA A 27 3.92 10.17 17.41
CA ALA A 27 4.46 8.83 17.62
C ALA A 27 5.38 8.47 16.44
N PRO A 28 6.53 7.81 16.68
CA PRO A 28 7.42 7.41 15.61
C PRO A 28 6.68 6.53 14.59
N PRO A 29 7.07 6.56 13.30
CA PRO A 29 6.43 5.74 12.29
C PRO A 29 6.66 4.26 12.62
N ALA A 30 5.58 3.55 12.94
CA ALA A 30 5.59 2.13 13.23
C ALA A 30 4.95 1.35 12.07
N ARG A 31 5.55 0.22 11.69
CA ARG A 31 4.97 -0.75 10.75
C ARG A 31 4.66 -2.04 11.49
N GLY A 32 3.41 -2.47 11.46
CA GLY A 32 2.96 -3.76 11.97
C GLY A 32 2.58 -4.71 10.84
N GLY A 33 2.45 -5.99 11.18
CA GLY A 33 1.98 -7.02 10.27
C GLY A 33 1.71 -8.33 11.01
N SER A 34 1.07 -9.26 10.33
CA SER A 34 0.77 -10.60 10.83
C SER A 34 1.18 -11.65 9.80
N PRO A 35 1.89 -12.72 10.20
CA PRO A 35 2.18 -13.81 9.28
C PRO A 35 0.91 -14.50 8.77
N GLN A 36 -0.23 -14.37 9.47
CA GLN A 36 -1.51 -14.95 9.07
C GLN A 36 -2.31 -14.06 8.09
N SER A 37 -1.89 -12.81 7.89
CA SER A 37 -2.57 -11.87 6.99
C SER A 37 -2.10 -12.07 5.55
N THR A 38 -3.05 -12.31 4.64
CA THR A 38 -2.76 -12.43 3.21
C THR A 38 -2.29 -11.09 2.62
N VAL A 39 -2.83 -9.96 3.11
CA VAL A 39 -2.43 -8.62 2.66
C VAL A 39 -1.00 -8.31 3.10
N ASP A 40 -0.65 -8.67 4.34
CA ASP A 40 0.72 -8.46 4.85
C ASP A 40 1.71 -9.35 4.09
N ARG A 41 1.33 -10.60 3.78
CA ARG A 41 2.15 -11.49 2.94
C ARG A 41 2.45 -10.89 1.56
N VAL A 42 1.48 -10.19 0.94
CA VAL A 42 1.69 -9.45 -0.32
C VAL A 42 2.64 -8.26 -0.10
N ALA A 43 2.47 -7.51 0.99
CA ALA A 43 3.35 -6.39 1.33
C ALA A 43 4.80 -6.85 1.58
N ASP A 44 4.99 -7.94 2.32
CA ASP A 44 6.30 -8.53 2.61
C ASP A 44 6.99 -9.02 1.34
N PHE A 45 6.23 -9.66 0.43
CA PHE A 45 6.75 -10.07 -0.87
C PHE A 45 7.22 -8.87 -1.69
N TYR A 46 6.35 -7.87 -1.92
CA TYR A 46 6.69 -6.74 -2.76
C TYR A 46 7.82 -5.90 -2.15
N GLY A 47 7.82 -5.67 -0.84
CA GLY A 47 8.90 -4.98 -0.15
C GLY A 47 10.24 -5.67 -0.36
N THR A 48 10.32 -6.94 0.06
CA THR A 48 11.58 -7.69 -0.02
C THR A 48 12.02 -7.91 -1.47
N TYR A 49 11.09 -8.17 -2.39
CA TYR A 49 11.40 -8.39 -3.80
C TYR A 49 11.95 -7.13 -4.47
N ILE A 50 11.35 -5.97 -4.19
CA ILE A 50 11.83 -4.67 -4.70
C ILE A 50 13.20 -4.33 -4.12
N ASP A 51 13.42 -4.55 -2.82
CA ASP A 51 14.73 -4.32 -2.17
C ASP A 51 15.81 -5.18 -2.83
N VAL A 52 15.55 -6.47 -3.03
CA VAL A 52 16.50 -7.38 -3.71
C VAL A 52 16.79 -6.94 -5.15
N LEU A 53 15.77 -6.50 -5.89
CA LEU A 53 15.97 -6.00 -7.24
C LEU A 53 16.74 -4.67 -7.26
N PHE A 54 16.53 -3.81 -6.27
CA PHE A 54 17.25 -2.55 -6.14
C PHE A 54 18.73 -2.77 -5.82
N ASP A 55 19.02 -3.63 -4.84
CA ASP A 55 20.37 -3.87 -4.34
C ASP A 55 21.21 -4.73 -5.28
N SER A 56 20.60 -5.78 -5.85
CA SER A 56 21.32 -6.86 -6.53
C SER A 56 20.77 -7.20 -7.91
N GLY A 57 19.64 -6.60 -8.31
CA GLY A 57 18.96 -6.96 -9.55
C GLY A 57 18.35 -8.37 -9.54
N GLN A 58 18.04 -8.87 -10.73
CA GLN A 58 17.50 -10.22 -10.88
C GLN A 58 18.59 -11.27 -10.65
N GLY A 59 18.24 -12.36 -9.96
CA GLY A 59 19.17 -13.47 -9.74
C GLY A 59 18.60 -14.53 -8.82
N ARG A 60 19.48 -15.26 -8.15
CA ARG A 60 19.11 -16.39 -7.29
C ARG A 60 18.13 -16.01 -6.17
N LEU A 61 18.36 -14.87 -5.52
CA LEU A 61 17.53 -14.43 -4.38
C LEU A 61 16.14 -13.98 -4.84
N SER A 62 16.04 -13.19 -5.93
CA SER A 62 14.75 -12.79 -6.49
C SER A 62 13.95 -14.01 -6.97
N HIS A 63 14.60 -15.01 -7.56
CA HIS A 63 13.98 -16.30 -7.89
C HIS A 63 13.50 -17.09 -6.65
N ALA A 64 14.30 -17.12 -5.57
CA ALA A 64 13.92 -17.80 -4.34
C ALA A 64 12.69 -17.15 -3.69
N LEU A 65 12.62 -15.80 -3.67
CA LEU A 65 11.44 -15.07 -3.21
C LEU A 65 10.21 -15.43 -4.04
N ARG A 66 10.33 -15.41 -5.38
CA ARG A 66 9.24 -15.83 -6.26
C ARG A 66 8.76 -17.25 -5.91
N ASN A 67 9.68 -18.19 -5.72
CA ASN A 67 9.33 -19.57 -5.34
C ASN A 67 8.66 -19.69 -3.97
N HIS A 68 8.98 -18.80 -3.03
CA HIS A 68 8.42 -18.82 -1.68
C HIS A 68 7.01 -18.21 -1.61
N TYR A 69 6.77 -17.13 -2.34
CA TYR A 69 5.55 -16.32 -2.21
C TYR A 69 4.49 -16.60 -3.30
N LEU A 70 4.90 -17.09 -4.47
CA LEU A 70 4.01 -17.28 -5.62
C LEU A 70 3.67 -18.77 -5.80
N THR A 71 2.46 -19.04 -6.28
CA THR A 71 2.12 -20.40 -6.73
C THR A 71 2.94 -20.82 -7.95
N PRO A 72 3.19 -22.13 -8.15
CA PRO A 72 3.85 -22.64 -9.35
C PRO A 72 3.20 -22.18 -10.66
N GLU A 73 1.87 -22.16 -10.71
CA GLU A 73 1.09 -21.78 -11.88
C GLU A 73 1.32 -20.32 -12.23
N LEU A 74 1.33 -19.43 -11.23
CA LEU A 74 1.62 -18.02 -11.44
C LEU A 74 3.06 -17.84 -11.93
N ARG A 75 4.04 -18.52 -11.33
CA ARG A 75 5.44 -18.44 -11.78
C ARG A 75 5.60 -18.85 -13.25
N HIS A 76 4.93 -19.91 -13.69
CA HIS A 76 4.95 -20.32 -15.09
C HIS A 76 4.28 -19.29 -16.02
N SER A 77 3.16 -18.72 -15.60
CA SER A 77 2.47 -17.66 -16.34
C SER A 77 3.35 -16.41 -16.50
N LEU A 78 4.04 -16.01 -15.42
CA LEU A 78 4.99 -14.91 -15.44
C LEU A 78 6.14 -15.19 -16.40
N ALA A 79 6.80 -16.35 -16.28
CA ALA A 79 7.93 -16.72 -17.15
C ALA A 79 7.55 -16.67 -18.65
N ARG A 80 6.35 -17.13 -19.02
CA ARG A 80 5.83 -17.05 -20.39
C ARG A 80 5.65 -15.60 -20.86
N TRP A 81 5.15 -14.74 -19.98
CA TRP A 81 4.98 -13.33 -20.29
C TRP A 81 6.33 -12.62 -20.39
N GLU A 82 7.27 -12.92 -19.50
CA GLU A 82 8.61 -12.33 -19.48
C GLU A 82 9.39 -12.68 -20.75
N ALA A 83 9.28 -13.93 -21.24
CA ALA A 83 9.88 -14.36 -22.49
C ALA A 83 9.41 -13.53 -23.70
N THR A 84 8.15 -13.11 -23.70
CA THR A 84 7.55 -12.34 -24.80
C THR A 84 7.76 -10.83 -24.67
N HIS A 85 7.85 -10.29 -23.44
CA HIS A 85 7.86 -8.85 -23.20
C HIS A 85 9.22 -8.29 -22.77
N GLN A 86 10.18 -9.15 -22.39
CA GLN A 86 11.53 -8.76 -21.93
C GLN A 86 11.49 -7.73 -20.78
N LYS A 87 10.54 -7.91 -19.87
CA LYS A 87 10.25 -7.07 -18.71
C LYS A 87 10.07 -7.96 -17.49
N ASP A 88 10.25 -7.44 -16.29
CA ASP A 88 9.89 -8.19 -15.08
C ASP A 88 8.36 -8.37 -15.05
N GLY A 89 7.91 -9.62 -14.96
CA GLY A 89 6.49 -9.99 -15.03
C GLY A 89 5.71 -9.64 -13.77
N VAL A 90 6.37 -9.61 -12.60
CA VAL A 90 5.76 -9.22 -11.32
C VAL A 90 5.54 -7.70 -11.30
N LEU A 91 6.49 -6.94 -11.81
CA LEU A 91 6.43 -5.48 -11.85
C LEU A 91 5.72 -4.95 -13.11
N ARG A 92 5.57 -5.79 -14.14
CA ARG A 92 5.05 -5.46 -15.48
C ARG A 92 5.80 -4.32 -16.16
N ALA A 93 7.10 -4.19 -15.87
CA ALA A 93 7.90 -3.04 -16.28
C ALA A 93 9.39 -3.40 -16.41
N THR A 94 10.15 -2.48 -16.99
CA THR A 94 11.62 -2.50 -16.95
C THR A 94 12.08 -1.66 -15.76
N GLY A 95 13.09 -2.14 -15.01
CA GLY A 95 13.65 -1.45 -13.87
C GLY A 95 12.89 -1.71 -12.56
N VAL A 96 13.20 -0.90 -11.54
CA VAL A 96 12.73 -1.08 -10.16
C VAL A 96 11.94 0.15 -9.72
N PRO A 97 10.75 -0.02 -9.09
CA PRO A 97 9.97 1.10 -8.60
C PRO A 97 10.66 1.77 -7.40
N THR A 98 10.47 3.07 -7.25
CA THR A 98 11.06 3.86 -6.15
C THR A 98 10.22 3.81 -4.88
N ALA A 99 8.95 3.42 -4.98
CA ALA A 99 8.08 3.19 -3.84
C ALA A 99 6.97 2.20 -4.21
N TRP A 100 6.38 1.59 -3.19
CA TRP A 100 5.27 0.68 -3.33
C TRP A 100 4.27 0.86 -2.18
N LYS A 101 3.00 0.57 -2.44
CA LYS A 101 1.94 0.54 -1.43
C LYS A 101 1.03 -0.64 -1.71
N VAL A 102 0.67 -1.38 -0.67
CA VAL A 102 -0.31 -2.46 -0.75
C VAL A 102 -1.52 -2.06 0.08
N VAL A 103 -2.71 -2.25 -0.48
CA VAL A 103 -3.97 -2.08 0.23
C VAL A 103 -4.86 -3.29 0.00
N TYR A 104 -5.61 -3.69 1.02
CA TYR A 104 -6.71 -4.63 0.86
C TYR A 104 -7.70 -4.07 -0.18
N ASN A 105 -8.23 -4.93 -1.03
CA ASN A 105 -9.29 -4.56 -1.97
C ASN A 105 -10.57 -5.36 -1.71
N ASP A 106 -10.50 -6.69 -1.72
CA ASP A 106 -11.67 -7.55 -1.52
C ASP A 106 -11.28 -8.98 -1.08
N SER A 107 -12.26 -9.79 -0.66
CA SER A 107 -12.06 -11.22 -0.40
C SER A 107 -13.36 -12.02 -0.57
N GLY A 108 -13.22 -13.27 -1.02
CA GLY A 108 -14.35 -14.14 -1.33
C GLY A 108 -13.92 -15.39 -2.10
N MET A 109 -14.75 -16.43 -2.08
CA MET A 109 -14.52 -17.69 -2.81
C MET A 109 -13.13 -18.32 -2.56
N GLY A 110 -12.61 -18.21 -1.33
CA GLY A 110 -11.28 -18.74 -0.98
C GLY A 110 -10.10 -17.87 -1.40
N HIS A 111 -10.35 -16.66 -1.91
CA HIS A 111 -9.34 -15.74 -2.38
C HIS A 111 -9.40 -14.39 -1.67
N CYS A 112 -8.25 -13.72 -1.59
CA CYS A 112 -8.11 -12.34 -1.18
C CYS A 112 -7.44 -11.54 -2.29
N TRP A 113 -7.95 -10.34 -2.53
CA TRP A 113 -7.45 -9.40 -3.51
C TRP A 113 -6.85 -8.18 -2.81
N SER A 114 -5.64 -7.84 -3.20
CA SER A 114 -4.94 -6.63 -2.76
C SER A 114 -4.55 -5.79 -3.96
N ARG A 115 -4.70 -4.46 -3.85
CA ARG A 115 -4.18 -3.53 -4.84
C ARG A 115 -2.76 -3.12 -4.45
N VAL A 116 -1.82 -3.35 -5.35
CA VAL A 116 -0.44 -2.89 -5.25
C VAL A 116 -0.24 -1.71 -6.18
N THR A 117 0.14 -0.57 -5.61
CA THR A 117 0.55 0.62 -6.36
C THR A 117 2.06 0.69 -6.37
N LEU A 118 2.65 0.62 -7.56
CA LEU A 118 4.08 0.82 -7.80
C LEU A 118 4.31 2.25 -8.30
N THR A 119 5.27 2.96 -7.71
CA THR A 119 5.64 4.32 -8.10
C THR A 119 6.98 4.31 -8.80
N TRP A 120 7.05 4.97 -9.94
CA TRP A 120 8.22 5.03 -10.81
C TRP A 120 8.65 6.49 -10.96
N LYS A 121 9.91 6.80 -10.69
CA LYS A 121 10.47 8.11 -11.02
C LYS A 121 10.80 8.13 -12.51
N VAL A 122 10.15 9.02 -13.27
CA VAL A 122 10.36 9.18 -14.72
C VAL A 122 11.24 10.39 -15.02
N ALA A 123 11.03 11.48 -14.26
CA ALA A 123 11.86 12.68 -14.27
C ALA A 123 11.86 13.31 -12.87
N GLU A 124 12.65 14.36 -12.65
CA GLU A 124 12.85 14.97 -11.33
C GLU A 124 11.54 15.34 -10.61
N ASN A 125 10.53 15.77 -11.37
CA ASN A 125 9.20 16.14 -10.87
C ASN A 125 8.05 15.33 -11.50
N HIS A 126 8.33 14.17 -12.10
CA HIS A 126 7.30 13.33 -12.72
C HIS A 126 7.38 11.90 -12.22
N VAL A 127 6.32 11.48 -11.54
CA VAL A 127 6.12 10.09 -11.12
C VAL A 127 5.03 9.45 -11.96
N ARG A 128 5.24 8.18 -12.31
CA ARG A 128 4.23 7.33 -12.93
C ARG A 128 3.80 6.29 -11.92
N HIS A 129 2.53 5.94 -11.91
CA HIS A 129 2.03 4.82 -11.11
C HIS A 129 1.68 3.62 -11.98
N THR A 130 1.80 2.43 -11.41
CA THR A 130 1.25 1.20 -11.99
C THR A 130 0.45 0.50 -10.91
N HIS A 131 -0.81 0.22 -11.21
CA HIS A 131 -1.73 -0.44 -10.29
C HIS A 131 -1.88 -1.90 -10.69
N LEU A 132 -1.59 -2.79 -9.74
CA LEU A 132 -1.69 -4.23 -9.92
C LEU A 132 -2.75 -4.75 -8.95
N MET A 133 -3.69 -5.50 -9.48
CA MET A 133 -4.58 -6.32 -8.68
C MET A 133 -3.93 -7.67 -8.45
N ILE A 134 -3.69 -8.00 -7.18
CA ILE A 134 -3.00 -9.20 -6.74
C ILE A 134 -4.02 -10.12 -6.10
N GLN A 135 -4.15 -11.33 -6.64
CA GLN A 135 -4.98 -12.38 -6.07
C GLN A 135 -4.09 -13.32 -5.26
N SER A 136 -4.57 -13.70 -4.08
CA SER A 136 -3.93 -14.67 -3.22
C SER A 136 -4.94 -15.72 -2.78
N ASP A 137 -4.47 -16.95 -2.62
CA ASP A 137 -5.24 -18.04 -2.03
C ASP A 137 -5.25 -17.90 -0.50
N ILE A 138 -6.44 -17.93 0.13
CA ILE A 138 -6.55 -17.71 1.58
C ILE A 138 -5.98 -18.89 2.38
N ALA A 139 -6.14 -20.12 1.90
CA ALA A 139 -5.72 -21.32 2.63
C ALA A 139 -4.18 -21.42 2.72
N THR A 140 -3.49 -21.11 1.62
CA THR A 140 -2.03 -21.19 1.52
C THR A 140 -1.34 -19.86 1.76
N ARG A 141 -2.08 -18.74 1.65
CA ARG A 141 -1.58 -17.35 1.63
C ARG A 141 -0.61 -17.06 0.48
N LEU A 142 -0.52 -17.94 -0.52
CA LEU A 142 0.32 -17.73 -1.69
C LEU A 142 -0.36 -16.81 -2.68
N ILE A 143 0.46 -15.99 -3.33
CA ILE A 143 0.03 -15.13 -4.42
C ILE A 143 -0.20 -16.02 -5.66
N SER A 144 -1.43 -16.05 -6.14
CA SER A 144 -1.89 -16.96 -7.19
C SER A 144 -2.25 -16.25 -8.49
N GLY A 145 -2.45 -14.94 -8.46
CA GLY A 145 -2.77 -14.16 -9.65
C GLY A 145 -2.27 -12.71 -9.59
N LEU A 146 -2.04 -12.14 -10.76
CA LEU A 146 -1.64 -10.76 -10.94
C LEU A 146 -2.22 -10.21 -12.24
N LYS A 147 -2.86 -9.04 -12.15
CA LYS A 147 -3.43 -8.31 -13.29
C LYS A 147 -3.12 -6.82 -13.18
N VAL A 148 -2.81 -6.16 -14.29
CA VAL A 148 -2.71 -4.69 -14.35
C VAL A 148 -4.12 -4.11 -14.34
N GLU A 149 -4.39 -3.17 -13.43
CA GLU A 149 -5.61 -2.34 -13.49
C GLU A 149 -5.41 -1.23 -14.53
N LYS A 150 -6.46 -0.97 -15.31
CA LYS A 150 -6.48 0.09 -16.33
C LYS A 150 -6.99 1.40 -15.74
#